data_AF-A0A969WS97-F1
#
_entry.id   AF-A0A969WS97-F1
#
_cell.length_a   1.000
_cell.length_b   1.000
_cell.length_c   1.000
_cell.angle_alpha   90.00
_cell.angle_beta   90.00
_cell.angle_gamma   90.00
#
_symmetry.space_group_name_H-M   'P 1'
#
loop_
_entity.id
_entity.type
_entity.pdbx_description
1 polymer ?
#
loop_
_entity_poly.entity_id
_entity_poly.type
_entity_poly.pdbx_seq_one_letter_code
_entity_poly.pdbx_strand_id
1 'polypeptide(L)'
;MTEKERKAIDTLQARITAIDTINFDPIIWTDQTCSHIKRIFGDDAKEKTDQLEDISYMVTAPMAGSDIQNRRKEKGKQQAKEYLQGYIDEIKHYGLDSDDNKSSVQVQKSNFQTLGKNIAFWGLILVLIGGAFTLGNHFGKSNFDKEKMDYYQKNSNLQSQIDSLQNIINEQTKEIHKINAENKALEQKISEIEKNQEK
;
A
#
# COMPACT_ATOMS: atom_id res chain seq x y z
N MET A 1 15.12 37.80 -1.00
CA MET A 1 14.55 37.38 0.29
C MET A 1 14.67 38.52 1.28
N THR A 2 13.54 39.02 1.77
CA THR A 2 13.43 40.19 2.66
C THR A 2 13.72 39.83 4.13
N GLU A 3 13.94 40.83 4.98
CA GLU A 3 14.09 40.62 6.42
C GLU A 3 12.81 40.03 7.06
N LYS A 4 11.64 40.44 6.55
CA LYS A 4 10.33 39.92 6.96
C LYS A 4 10.19 38.43 6.63
N GLU A 5 10.59 38.01 5.43
CA GLU A 5 10.61 36.61 4.99
C GLU A 5 11.57 35.77 5.83
N ARG A 6 12.75 36.29 6.13
CA ARG A 6 13.72 35.60 7.00
C ARG A 6 13.15 35.37 8.39
N LYS A 7 12.60 36.41 9.02
CA LYS A 7 11.96 36.30 10.34
C LYS A 7 10.78 35.32 10.34
N ALA A 8 10.00 35.27 9.27
CA ALA A 8 8.90 34.32 9.13
C ALA A 8 9.41 32.88 9.04
N ILE A 9 10.39 32.61 8.19
CA ILE A 9 11.02 31.29 8.06
C ILE A 9 11.64 30.86 9.39
N ASP A 10 12.39 31.73 10.05
CA ASP A 10 13.01 31.44 11.35
C ASP A 10 11.94 31.10 12.41
N THR A 11 10.81 31.83 12.39
CA THR A 11 9.68 31.56 13.29
C THR A 11 9.08 30.18 13.04
N LEU A 12 8.86 29.79 11.77
CA LEU A 12 8.31 28.48 11.42
C LEU A 12 9.30 27.35 11.73
N GLN A 13 10.60 27.54 11.49
CA GLN A 13 11.65 26.58 11.86
C GLN A 13 11.74 26.38 13.38
N ALA A 14 11.60 27.46 14.15
CA ALA A 14 11.52 27.37 15.61
C ALA A 14 10.31 26.54 16.06
N ARG A 15 9.16 26.66 15.39
CA ARG A 15 7.97 25.83 15.68
C ARG A 15 8.19 24.37 15.32
N ILE A 16 8.83 24.07 14.19
CA ILE A 16 9.24 22.70 13.81
C ILE A 16 10.13 22.08 14.90
N THR A 17 11.10 22.84 15.40
CA THR A 17 12.03 22.34 16.43
C THR A 17 11.30 22.12 17.77
N ALA A 18 10.35 22.99 18.11
CA ALA A 18 9.57 22.90 19.34
C ALA A 18 8.68 21.63 19.41
N ILE A 19 8.30 21.05 18.26
CA ILE A 19 7.52 19.80 18.20
C ILE A 19 8.22 18.62 18.88
N ASP A 20 9.55 18.57 18.82
CA ASP A 20 10.35 17.44 19.31
C ASP A 20 10.76 17.59 20.78
N THR A 21 10.26 18.62 21.47
CA THR A 21 10.60 18.85 22.87
C THR A 21 9.96 17.80 23.79
N ILE A 22 10.65 17.47 24.88
CA ILE A 22 10.23 16.46 25.86
C ILE A 22 8.85 16.79 26.46
N ASN A 23 8.56 18.08 26.66
CA ASN A 23 7.30 18.57 27.23
C ASN A 23 6.31 19.07 26.16
N PHE A 24 6.30 18.43 24.97
CA PHE A 24 5.41 18.80 23.89
C PHE A 24 3.94 18.60 24.26
N ASP A 25 3.23 19.72 24.45
CA ASP A 25 1.79 19.83 24.54
C ASP A 25 1.22 20.21 23.16
N PRO A 26 0.47 19.31 22.51
CA PRO A 26 -0.01 19.57 21.16
C PRO A 26 -1.04 20.69 21.05
N ILE A 27 -1.88 20.88 22.07
CA ILE A 27 -2.93 21.91 22.05
C ILE A 27 -2.27 23.29 22.14
N ILE A 28 -1.38 23.44 23.13
CA ILE A 28 -0.64 24.69 23.35
C ILE A 28 0.24 25.00 22.13
N TRP A 29 0.90 23.98 21.57
CA TRP A 29 1.75 24.17 20.41
C TRP A 29 0.94 24.58 19.17
N THR A 30 -0.21 23.96 18.91
CA THR A 30 -1.07 24.31 17.76
C THR A 30 -1.56 25.74 17.88
N ASP A 31 -2.09 26.14 19.04
CA ASP A 31 -2.60 27.50 19.26
C ASP A 31 -1.51 28.56 19.01
N GLN A 32 -0.32 28.36 19.60
CA GLN A 32 0.82 29.25 19.38
C GLN A 32 1.27 29.29 17.91
N THR A 33 1.26 28.15 17.23
CA THR A 33 1.69 28.05 15.83
C THR A 33 0.68 28.71 14.89
N CYS A 34 -0.61 28.50 15.11
CA CYS A 34 -1.68 29.19 14.38
C CYS A 34 -1.61 30.71 14.57
N SER A 35 -1.31 31.18 15.78
CA SER A 35 -1.09 32.62 16.05
C SER A 35 0.10 33.17 15.23
N HIS A 36 1.22 32.46 15.17
CA HIS A 36 2.35 32.86 14.33
C HIS A 36 2.01 32.85 12.84
N ILE A 37 1.26 31.86 12.35
CA ILE A 37 0.83 31.77 10.95
C ILE A 37 -0.09 32.93 10.59
N LYS A 38 -1.06 33.28 11.45
CA LYS A 38 -1.92 34.46 11.27
C LYS A 38 -1.10 35.74 11.14
N ARG A 39 -0.04 35.89 11.94
CA ARG A 39 0.86 37.04 11.87
C ARG A 39 1.73 37.06 10.60
N ILE A 40 2.10 35.90 10.07
CA ILE A 40 2.96 35.77 8.88
C ILE A 40 2.15 35.99 7.58
N PHE A 41 1.00 35.33 7.48
CA PHE A 41 0.22 35.23 6.23
C PHE A 41 -1.03 36.12 6.21
N GLY A 42 -1.43 36.74 7.32
CA GLY A 42 -2.59 37.63 7.36
C GLY A 42 -3.88 36.93 6.91
N ASP A 43 -4.52 37.47 5.88
CA ASP A 43 -5.80 36.96 5.35
C ASP A 43 -5.68 35.56 4.72
N ASP A 44 -4.50 35.20 4.20
CA ASP A 44 -4.23 33.87 3.61
C ASP A 44 -3.93 32.79 4.67
N ALA A 45 -3.94 33.17 5.95
CA ALA A 45 -3.63 32.25 7.04
C ALA A 45 -4.73 31.20 7.28
N LYS A 46 -5.98 31.45 6.90
CA LYS A 46 -7.13 30.63 7.30
C LYS A 46 -6.96 29.16 6.94
N GLU A 47 -6.70 28.86 5.67
CA GLU A 47 -6.52 27.48 5.20
C GLU A 47 -5.31 26.81 5.89
N LYS A 48 -4.25 27.58 6.14
CA LYS A 48 -3.03 27.10 6.80
C LYS A 48 -3.24 26.80 8.29
N THR A 49 -4.11 27.56 8.95
CA THR A 49 -4.49 27.30 10.36
C THR A 49 -5.48 26.15 10.47
N ASP A 50 -6.45 26.07 9.56
CA ASP A 50 -7.39 24.94 9.49
C ASP A 50 -6.62 23.62 9.32
N GLN A 51 -5.60 23.59 8.46
CA GLN A 51 -4.72 22.42 8.28
C GLN A 51 -4.01 21.97 9.57
N LEU A 52 -3.63 22.89 10.46
CA LEU A 52 -2.98 22.55 11.74
C LEU A 52 -3.98 22.22 12.84
N GLU A 53 -5.15 22.85 12.84
CA GLU A 53 -6.24 22.57 13.78
C GLU A 53 -6.88 21.19 13.49
N ASP A 54 -6.96 20.83 12.20
CA ASP A 54 -7.36 19.49 11.74
C ASP A 54 -6.32 18.41 12.07
N ILE A 55 -5.08 18.79 12.42
CA ILE A 55 -4.16 17.88 13.13
C ILE A 55 -4.66 17.75 14.56
N SER A 56 -5.75 16.99 14.68
CA SER A 56 -6.10 16.39 15.94
C SER A 56 -5.04 15.35 16.27
N TYR A 57 -4.11 15.72 17.16
CA TYR A 57 -3.20 14.78 17.84
C TYR A 57 -3.95 13.67 18.59
N MET A 58 -5.27 13.75 18.64
CA MET A 58 -6.21 12.83 19.22
C MET A 58 -7.01 12.08 18.15
N VAL A 59 -6.87 10.76 18.12
CA VAL A 59 -8.07 9.99 18.49
C VAL A 59 -7.78 9.51 19.90
N THR A 60 -8.29 10.25 20.89
CA THR A 60 -8.51 9.73 22.24
C THR A 60 -9.59 8.66 22.15
N ALA A 61 -9.22 7.51 21.61
CA ALA A 61 -9.96 6.29 21.90
C ALA A 61 -9.52 5.92 23.32
N PRO A 62 -10.39 6.03 24.34
CA PRO A 62 -10.04 5.71 25.72
C PRO A 62 -9.61 4.25 25.92
N MET A 63 -9.64 3.42 24.87
CA MET A 63 -9.25 2.00 24.86
C MET A 63 -7.95 1.70 24.08
N ALA A 64 -7.27 2.69 23.48
CA ALA A 64 -6.04 2.42 22.74
C ALA A 64 -4.84 2.29 23.68
N GLY A 65 -4.12 1.16 23.63
CA GLY A 65 -2.86 0.96 24.38
C GLY A 65 -1.81 2.05 24.11
N SER A 66 -0.89 2.26 25.05
CA SER A 66 0.15 3.31 25.01
C SER A 66 0.90 3.40 23.68
N ASP A 67 1.19 2.26 23.06
CA ASP A 67 1.93 2.18 21.79
C ASP A 67 1.15 2.73 20.59
N ILE A 68 -0.17 2.62 20.61
CA ILE A 68 -1.04 3.16 19.56
C ILE A 68 -1.13 4.68 19.71
N GLN A 69 -1.20 5.17 20.94
CA GLN A 69 -1.22 6.60 21.23
C GLN A 69 0.11 7.26 20.84
N ASN A 70 1.25 6.65 21.18
CA ASN A 70 2.57 7.14 20.79
C ASN A 70 2.74 7.20 19.27
N ARG A 71 2.36 6.15 18.54
CA ARG A 71 2.43 6.15 17.05
C ARG A 71 1.56 7.23 16.42
N ARG A 72 0.37 7.49 16.97
CA ARG A 72 -0.52 8.56 16.49
C ARG A 72 0.07 9.94 16.77
N LYS A 73 0.64 10.15 17.97
CA LYS A 73 1.32 11.38 18.35
C LYS A 73 2.47 11.67 17.38
N GLU A 74 3.34 10.69 17.13
CA GLU A 74 4.46 10.83 16.19
C GLU A 74 4.00 11.08 14.75
N LYS A 75 2.91 10.44 14.30
CA LYS A 75 2.31 10.73 12.98
C LYS A 75 1.80 12.18 12.88
N GLY A 76 1.12 12.68 13.91
CA GLY A 76 0.64 14.07 13.96
C GLY A 76 1.79 15.08 13.96
N LYS A 77 2.86 14.80 14.72
CA LYS A 77 4.09 15.60 14.69
C LYS A 77 4.69 15.67 13.29
N GLN A 78 4.76 14.53 12.60
CA GLN A 78 5.30 14.46 11.24
C GLN A 78 4.47 15.29 10.25
N GLN A 79 3.14 15.19 10.29
CA GLN A 79 2.25 15.99 9.45
C GLN A 79 2.41 17.49 9.70
N ALA A 80 2.50 17.90 10.97
CA ALA A 80 2.73 19.29 11.33
C ALA A 80 4.06 19.81 10.78
N LYS A 81 5.13 19.00 10.83
CA LYS A 81 6.42 19.36 10.22
C LYS A 81 6.31 19.52 8.72
N GLU A 82 5.61 18.62 8.03
CA GLU A 82 5.41 18.68 6.58
C GLU A 82 4.66 19.95 6.15
N TYR A 83 3.58 20.32 6.85
CA TYR A 83 2.88 21.57 6.56
C TYR A 83 3.74 22.80 6.82
N LEU A 84 4.42 22.88 7.97
CA LEU A 84 5.30 24.01 8.27
C LEU A 84 6.46 24.13 7.29
N GLN A 85 7.01 23.00 6.84
CA GLN A 85 8.05 22.97 5.82
C GLN A 85 7.50 23.45 4.46
N GLY A 86 6.30 23.01 4.09
CA GLY A 86 5.59 23.50 2.91
C GLY A 86 5.39 25.01 2.93
N TYR A 87 5.01 25.58 4.09
CA TYR A 87 4.86 27.03 4.24
C TYR A 87 6.20 27.77 4.14
N ILE A 88 7.28 27.21 4.69
CA ILE A 88 8.64 27.75 4.53
C ILE A 88 9.04 27.75 3.05
N ASP A 89 8.78 26.66 2.35
CA ASP A 89 9.11 26.53 0.94
C ASP A 89 8.27 27.47 0.07
N GLU A 90 6.99 27.67 0.41
CA GLU A 90 6.12 28.70 -0.19
C GLU A 90 6.73 30.09 -0.04
N ILE A 91 7.17 30.46 1.18
CA ILE A 91 7.84 31.76 1.42
C ILE A 91 9.13 31.89 0.61
N LYS A 92 9.94 30.84 0.52
CA LYS A 92 11.20 30.87 -0.24
C LYS A 92 10.99 31.04 -1.74
N HIS A 93 9.95 30.43 -2.30
CA HIS A 93 9.70 30.42 -3.74
C HIS A 93 8.86 31.61 -4.21
N TYR A 94 7.89 32.04 -3.40
CA TYR A 94 6.90 33.04 -3.78
C TYR A 94 6.98 34.35 -2.98
N GLY A 95 7.73 34.38 -1.88
CA GLY A 95 7.85 35.55 -1.01
C GLY A 95 6.64 35.78 -0.10
N LEU A 96 6.64 36.91 0.63
CA LEU A 96 5.55 37.34 1.54
C LEU A 96 4.80 38.60 1.09
N ASP A 97 5.06 39.12 -0.11
CA ASP A 97 4.52 40.41 -0.56
C ASP A 97 3.00 40.28 -0.86
N SER A 98 2.08 40.81 -0.04
CA SER A 98 1.81 42.22 0.32
C SER A 98 1.23 43.03 -0.86
N ASP A 99 -0.10 42.92 -1.01
CA ASP A 99 -1.09 43.72 -1.76
C ASP A 99 -0.90 44.15 -3.24
N ASP A 100 0.30 44.32 -3.80
CA ASP A 100 0.45 44.81 -5.19
C ASP A 100 0.59 43.69 -6.24
N ASN A 101 0.68 42.43 -5.81
CA ASN A 101 0.89 41.28 -6.71
C ASN A 101 -0.25 40.25 -6.67
N LYS A 102 -1.46 40.66 -6.25
CA LYS A 102 -2.67 39.81 -6.32
C LYS A 102 -3.01 39.36 -7.76
N SER A 103 -2.43 39.99 -8.78
CA SER A 103 -2.71 39.70 -10.18
C SER A 103 -2.11 38.39 -10.69
N SER A 104 -0.97 37.92 -10.18
CA SER A 104 -0.29 36.74 -10.76
C SER A 104 -0.72 35.41 -10.13
N VAL A 105 -0.98 35.40 -8.82
CA VAL A 105 -1.45 34.21 -8.09
C VAL A 105 -2.96 33.97 -8.27
N GLN A 106 -3.77 35.03 -8.39
CA GLN A 106 -5.17 34.87 -8.80
C GLN A 106 -5.28 34.31 -10.21
N VAL A 107 -4.39 34.64 -11.14
CA VAL A 107 -4.45 34.11 -12.52
C VAL A 107 -4.24 32.58 -12.52
N GLN A 108 -3.34 32.03 -11.71
CA GLN A 108 -3.18 30.57 -11.63
C GLN A 108 -4.34 29.85 -10.91
N LYS A 109 -4.82 30.37 -9.76
CA LYS A 109 -6.03 29.82 -9.11
C LYS A 109 -7.27 29.96 -9.99
N SER A 110 -7.39 31.05 -10.76
CA SER A 110 -8.51 31.28 -11.68
C SER A 110 -8.51 30.32 -12.87
N ASN A 111 -7.33 29.93 -13.38
CA ASN A 111 -7.21 28.97 -14.48
C ASN A 111 -7.65 27.56 -14.05
N PHE A 112 -7.29 27.12 -12.83
CA PHE A 112 -7.77 25.83 -12.31
C PHE A 112 -9.25 25.87 -11.93
N GLN A 113 -9.74 26.98 -11.36
CA GLN A 113 -11.18 27.17 -11.09
C GLN A 113 -12.03 27.26 -12.37
N THR A 114 -11.49 27.79 -13.47
CA THR A 114 -12.17 27.80 -14.78
C THR A 114 -12.11 26.43 -15.46
N LEU A 115 -11.00 25.70 -15.35
CA LEU A 115 -10.89 24.31 -15.82
C LEU A 115 -11.85 23.37 -15.08
N GLY A 116 -11.98 23.49 -13.75
CA GLY A 116 -12.90 22.68 -12.96
C GLY A 116 -14.38 22.92 -13.26
N LYS A 117 -14.73 24.10 -13.81
CA LYS A 117 -16.09 24.43 -14.29
C LYS A 117 -16.34 23.99 -15.74
N ASN A 118 -15.30 23.59 -16.48
CA ASN A 118 -15.41 23.19 -17.86
C ASN A 118 -15.80 21.71 -17.96
N ILE A 119 -17.00 21.44 -18.47
CA ILE A 119 -17.52 20.08 -18.65
C ILE A 119 -16.61 19.21 -19.54
N ALA A 120 -15.93 19.81 -20.51
CA ALA A 120 -15.04 19.11 -21.43
C ALA A 120 -13.78 18.57 -20.72
N PHE A 121 -13.30 19.25 -19.68
CA PHE A 121 -12.16 18.80 -18.87
C PHE A 121 -12.51 17.50 -18.12
N TRP A 122 -13.66 17.46 -17.45
CA TRP A 122 -14.15 16.25 -16.79
C TRP A 122 -14.47 15.13 -17.78
N GLY A 123 -14.99 15.47 -18.97
CA GLY A 123 -15.20 14.51 -20.06
C GLY A 123 -13.90 13.83 -20.50
N LEU A 124 -12.82 14.60 -20.67
CA LEU A 124 -11.51 14.06 -21.03
C LEU A 124 -10.99 13.10 -19.94
N ILE A 125 -11.10 13.47 -18.67
CA ILE A 125 -10.69 12.62 -17.54
C ILE A 125 -11.49 11.31 -17.53
N LEU A 126 -12.80 11.37 -17.74
CA LEU A 126 -13.65 10.17 -17.79
C LEU A 126 -13.31 9.25 -18.98
N VAL A 127 -12.98 9.83 -20.13
CA VAL A 127 -12.53 9.06 -21.30
C VAL A 127 -11.19 8.39 -21.03
N LEU A 128 -10.25 9.08 -20.38
CA LEU A 128 -8.94 8.52 -20.01
C LEU A 128 -9.08 7.39 -18.99
N ILE A 129 -9.90 7.58 -17.95
CA ILE A 129 -10.15 6.55 -16.93
C ILE A 129 -10.89 5.35 -17.54
N GLY A 130 -11.94 5.60 -18.33
CA GLY A 130 -12.71 4.56 -19.01
C GLY A 130 -11.87 3.76 -20.01
N GLY A 131 -11.00 4.44 -20.76
CA GLY A 131 -10.03 3.83 -21.65
C GLY A 131 -9.03 2.95 -20.90
N ALA A 132 -8.39 3.49 -19.85
CA ALA A 132 -7.45 2.73 -19.04
C ALA A 132 -8.08 1.48 -18.39
N PHE A 133 -9.32 1.60 -17.91
CA PHE A 133 -10.05 0.48 -17.30
C PHE A 133 -10.42 -0.61 -18.32
N THR A 134 -10.90 -0.24 -19.51
CA THR A 134 -11.24 -1.20 -20.56
C THR A 134 -10.00 -1.90 -21.12
N LEU A 135 -8.90 -1.17 -21.35
CA LEU A 135 -7.62 -1.79 -21.74
C LEU A 135 -7.11 -2.72 -20.63
N GLY A 136 -7.14 -2.29 -19.37
CA GLY A 136 -6.73 -3.10 -18.23
C GLY A 136 -7.51 -4.41 -18.12
N ASN A 137 -8.84 -4.36 -18.24
CA ASN A 137 -9.68 -5.56 -18.22
C ASN A 137 -9.42 -6.49 -19.40
N HIS A 138 -9.19 -5.96 -20.61
CA HIS A 138 -8.91 -6.78 -21.78
C HIS A 138 -7.58 -7.54 -21.66
N PHE A 139 -6.51 -6.85 -21.25
CA PHE A 139 -5.20 -7.48 -21.03
C PHE A 139 -5.22 -8.43 -19.81
N GLY A 140 -5.89 -8.05 -18.73
CA GLY A 140 -6.03 -8.89 -17.54
C GLY A 140 -6.78 -10.20 -17.84
N LYS A 141 -7.90 -10.12 -18.58
CA LYS A 141 -8.68 -11.30 -18.97
C LYS A 141 -7.90 -12.23 -19.89
N SER A 142 -7.18 -11.69 -20.87
CA SER A 142 -6.36 -12.50 -21.79
C SER A 142 -5.23 -13.25 -21.08
N ASN A 143 -4.56 -12.61 -20.11
CA ASN A 143 -3.52 -13.28 -19.33
C ASN A 143 -4.10 -14.32 -18.38
N PHE A 144 -5.23 -14.02 -17.73
CA PHE A 144 -5.91 -14.95 -16.84
C PHE A 144 -6.43 -16.19 -17.56
N ASP A 145 -7.05 -16.02 -18.74
CA ASP A 145 -7.55 -17.13 -19.55
C ASP A 145 -6.39 -18.04 -20.02
N LYS A 146 -5.23 -17.45 -20.34
CA LYS A 146 -4.01 -18.21 -20.69
C LYS A 146 -3.48 -19.01 -19.51
N GLU A 147 -3.31 -18.38 -18.34
CA GLU A 147 -2.85 -19.08 -17.14
C GLU A 147 -3.80 -20.23 -16.77
N LYS A 148 -5.11 -19.97 -16.80
CA LYS A 148 -6.13 -20.98 -16.54
C LYS A 148 -6.00 -22.17 -17.49
N MET A 149 -5.82 -21.91 -18.80
CA MET A 149 -5.62 -22.97 -19.80
C MET A 149 -4.35 -23.79 -19.52
N ASP A 150 -3.24 -23.15 -19.19
CA ASP A 150 -1.99 -23.82 -18.84
C ASP A 150 -2.15 -24.70 -17.58
N TYR A 151 -2.92 -24.23 -16.58
CA TYR A 151 -3.25 -25.02 -15.40
C TYR A 151 -4.10 -26.26 -15.73
N TYR A 152 -5.14 -26.11 -16.56
CA TYR A 152 -5.94 -27.27 -16.99
C TYR A 152 -5.11 -28.29 -17.76
N GLN A 153 -4.22 -27.83 -18.64
CA GLN A 153 -3.35 -28.72 -19.41
C GLN A 153 -2.36 -29.47 -18.51
N LYS A 154 -1.73 -28.77 -17.55
CA LYS A 154 -0.86 -29.42 -16.54
C LYS A 154 -1.62 -30.43 -15.71
N ASN A 155 -2.83 -30.12 -15.27
CA ASN A 155 -3.64 -31.02 -14.46
C ASN A 155 -4.06 -32.27 -15.25
N SER A 156 -4.43 -32.10 -16.53
CA SER A 156 -4.74 -33.23 -17.42
C SER A 156 -3.52 -34.12 -17.66
N ASN A 157 -2.34 -33.54 -17.87
CA ASN A 157 -1.10 -34.30 -18.02
C ASN A 157 -0.72 -35.05 -16.74
N LEU A 158 -0.88 -34.42 -15.56
CA LEU A 158 -0.63 -35.07 -14.28
C LEU A 158 -1.60 -36.24 -14.06
N GLN A 159 -2.89 -36.07 -14.38
CA GLN A 159 -3.86 -37.17 -14.29
C GLN A 159 -3.45 -38.34 -15.19
N SER A 160 -3.05 -38.07 -16.43
CA SER A 160 -2.58 -39.11 -17.35
C SER A 160 -1.33 -39.84 -16.81
N GLN A 161 -0.41 -39.12 -16.17
CA GLN A 161 0.76 -39.73 -15.53
C GLN A 161 0.35 -40.61 -14.34
N ILE A 162 -0.58 -40.16 -13.49
CA ILE A 162 -1.14 -40.94 -12.38
C ILE A 162 -1.76 -42.24 -12.90
N ASP A 163 -2.58 -42.15 -13.94
CA ASP A 163 -3.24 -43.32 -14.53
C ASP A 163 -2.21 -44.31 -15.10
N SER A 164 -1.15 -43.80 -15.76
CA SER A 164 -0.07 -44.65 -16.27
C SER A 164 0.69 -45.36 -15.15
N LEU A 165 0.99 -44.66 -14.05
CA LEU A 165 1.70 -45.21 -12.89
C LEU A 165 0.83 -46.23 -12.17
N GLN A 166 -0.48 -46.00 -12.04
CA GLN A 166 -1.41 -46.97 -11.49
C GLN A 166 -1.45 -48.25 -12.32
N ASN A 167 -1.44 -48.15 -13.65
CA ASN A 167 -1.40 -49.32 -14.52
C ASN A 167 -0.11 -50.12 -14.32
N ILE A 168 1.05 -49.44 -14.27
CA ILE A 168 2.34 -50.08 -14.00
C ILE A 168 2.33 -50.78 -12.63
N ILE A 169 1.84 -50.12 -11.58
CA ILE A 169 1.72 -50.70 -10.24
C ILE A 169 0.82 -51.94 -10.25
N ASN A 170 -0.32 -51.89 -10.96
CA ASN A 170 -1.23 -53.02 -11.06
C ASN A 170 -0.60 -54.21 -11.80
N GLU A 171 0.16 -53.97 -12.86
CA GLU A 171 0.90 -55.00 -13.58
C GLU A 171 1.97 -55.63 -12.69
N GLN A 172 2.80 -54.82 -12.05
CA GLN A 172 3.81 -55.29 -11.10
C GLN A 172 3.19 -56.07 -9.93
N THR A 173 2.03 -55.63 -9.43
CA THR A 173 1.31 -56.34 -8.36
C THR A 173 0.86 -57.73 -8.82
N LYS A 174 0.39 -57.87 -10.07
CA LYS A 174 0.04 -59.19 -10.64
C LYS A 174 1.27 -60.09 -10.77
N GLU A 175 2.40 -59.53 -11.21
CA GLU A 175 3.66 -60.29 -11.30
C GLU A 175 4.14 -60.77 -9.94
N ILE A 176 4.12 -59.91 -8.92
CA ILE A 176 4.46 -60.27 -7.53
C ILE A 176 3.55 -61.39 -7.03
N HIS A 177 2.23 -61.31 -7.26
CA HIS A 177 1.30 -62.37 -6.87
C HIS A 177 1.60 -63.70 -7.56
N LYS A 178 1.95 -63.67 -8.85
CA LYS A 178 2.35 -64.87 -9.59
C LYS A 178 3.61 -65.49 -9.01
N ILE A 179 4.67 -64.69 -8.81
CA ILE A 179 5.93 -65.16 -8.21
C ILE A 179 5.71 -65.73 -6.81
N ASN A 180 4.89 -65.08 -5.98
CA ASN A 180 4.57 -65.59 -4.65
C ASN A 180 3.83 -66.93 -4.68
N ALA A 181 2.91 -67.12 -5.64
CA ALA A 181 2.22 -68.40 -5.81
C ALA A 181 3.20 -69.51 -6.24
N GLU A 182 4.11 -69.19 -7.17
CA GLU A 182 5.17 -70.11 -7.61
C GLU A 182 6.11 -70.49 -6.46
N ASN A 183 6.58 -69.51 -5.67
CA ASN A 183 7.42 -69.75 -4.49
C ASN A 183 6.72 -70.65 -3.48
N LYS A 184 5.43 -70.41 -3.19
CA LYS A 184 4.66 -71.25 -2.26
C LYS A 184 4.53 -72.69 -2.76
N ALA A 185 4.34 -72.89 -4.07
CA ALA A 185 4.28 -74.22 -4.66
C ALA A 185 5.65 -74.94 -4.60
N LEU A 186 6.75 -74.20 -4.74
CA LEU A 186 8.11 -74.75 -4.57
C LEU A 186 8.40 -75.11 -3.12
N GLU A 187 8.04 -74.27 -2.15
CA GLU A 187 8.16 -74.57 -0.72
C GLU A 187 7.43 -75.85 -0.32
N GLN A 188 6.21 -76.06 -0.86
CA GLN A 188 5.45 -77.29 -0.65
C GLN A 188 6.19 -78.52 -1.19
N LYS A 189 6.74 -78.44 -2.40
CA LYS A 189 7.53 -79.53 -3.01
C LYS A 189 8.79 -79.85 -2.20
N ILE A 190 9.49 -78.82 -1.71
CA ILE A 190 10.67 -79.02 -0.87
C ILE A 190 10.29 -79.76 0.42
N SER A 191 9.23 -79.32 1.11
CA SER A 191 8.75 -79.98 2.33
C SER A 191 8.32 -81.44 2.10
N GLU A 192 7.73 -81.75 0.95
CA GLU A 192 7.39 -83.13 0.58
C GLU A 192 8.64 -84.01 0.35
N ILE A 193 9.67 -83.46 -0.30
CA ILE A 193 10.94 -84.16 -0.52
C ILE A 193 11.65 -84.43 0.81
N GLU A 194 11.73 -83.43 1.70
CA GLU A 194 12.34 -83.58 3.03
C GLU A 194 11.66 -84.70 3.84
N LYS A 195 10.32 -84.72 3.88
CA LYS A 195 9.55 -85.79 4.55
C LYS A 195 9.78 -87.18 3.97
N ASN A 196 10.09 -87.28 2.68
CA ASN A 196 10.37 -88.55 2.02
C ASN A 196 11.81 -89.02 2.24
N GLN A 197 12.75 -88.14 2.61
CA GLN A 197 14.13 -88.48 2.93
C GLN A 197 14.33 -88.88 4.40
N GLU A 198 13.40 -88.54 5.30
CA GLU A 198 13.41 -88.93 6.71
C GLU A 198 12.78 -90.31 7.00
N LYS A 199 12.29 -91.02 5.97
CA LYS A 199 11.75 -92.39 6.06
C LYS A 199 12.74 -93.41 5.51
#